data_AF-A0A377DB99-F1
#
_entry.id   AF-A0A377DB99-F1
#
_cell.length_a   1.000
_cell.length_b   1.000
_cell.length_c   1.000
_cell.angle_alpha   90.00
_cell.angle_beta   90.00
_cell.angle_gamma   90.00
#
_symmetry.space_group_name_H-M   'P 1'
#
loop_
_entity.id
_entity.type
_entity.pdbx_description
1 polymer ?
#
loop_
_entity_poly.entity_id
_entity_poly.type
_entity_poly.pdbx_seq_one_letter_code
_entity_poly.pdbx_strand_id
1 'polypeptide(L)' 'MEKLNAQLAQAEEKLGDSELYDQSRKAELTACLQQQASAKSGLEEVRNGMAGSPGAA' A
#
# COMPACT_ATOMS: atom_id res chain seq x y z
N MET A 1 2.15 -6.99 9.42
CA MET A 1 1.59 -7.63 8.20
C MET A 1 0.09 -7.40 8.07
N GLU A 2 -0.73 -7.77 9.06
CA GLU A 2 -2.19 -7.67 8.99
C GLU A 2 -2.72 -6.24 8.82
N LYS A 3 -2.16 -5.28 9.58
CA LYS A 3 -2.50 -3.85 9.46
C LYS A 3 -2.20 -3.27 8.07
N LEU A 4 -1.08 -3.67 7.46
CA LEU A 4 -0.70 -3.21 6.12
C LEU A 4 -1.59 -3.84 5.04
N ASN A 5 -1.97 -5.11 5.19
CA ASN A 5 -2.96 -5.75 4.31
C ASN A 5 -4.33 -5.05 4.41
N ALA A 6 -4.78 -4.71 5.61
CA ALA A 6 -6.03 -3.97 5.79
C ALA A 6 -5.98 -2.57 5.15
N GLN A 7 -4.86 -1.85 5.31
CA GLN A 7 -4.65 -0.56 4.65
C GLN A 7 -4.59 -0.68 3.13
N LEU A 8 -4.01 -1.76 2.61
CA LEU A 8 -3.94 -2.03 1.17
C LEU A 8 -5.33 -2.28 0.59
N ALA A 9 -6.10 -3.18 1.22
CA ALA A 9 -7.46 -3.51 0.79
C ALA A 9 -8.38 -2.28 0.81
N GLN A 10 -8.27 -1.46 1.85
CA GLN A 10 -9.08 -0.24 1.98
C GLN A 10 -8.68 0.83 0.94
N ALA A 11 -7.40 0.93 0.59
CA ALA A 11 -6.96 1.80 -0.50
C ALA A 11 -7.43 1.26 -1.87
N GLU A 12 -7.38 -0.05 -2.09
CA GLU A 12 -7.85 -0.70 -3.33
C GLU A 12 -9.35 -0.58 -3.53
N GLU A 13 -10.14 -0.69 -2.46
CA GLU A 13 -11.59 -0.44 -2.49
C GLU A 13 -11.89 1.01 -2.90
N LYS A 14 -11.18 1.99 -2.32
CA LYS A 14 -11.31 3.40 -2.70
C LYS A 14 -10.85 3.66 -4.12
N LEU A 15 -9.75 3.05 -4.57
CA LEU A 15 -9.24 3.20 -5.94
C LEU A 15 -10.17 2.57 -6.99
N GLY A 16 -11.08 1.68 -6.59
CA GLY A 16 -12.15 1.17 -7.47
C GLY A 16 -13.28 2.17 -7.73
N ASP A 17 -13.36 3.25 -6.94
CA ASP A 17 -14.37 4.28 -7.08
C ASP A 17 -14.05 5.20 -8.26
N SER A 18 -14.91 5.21 -9.27
CA SER A 18 -14.71 6.01 -10.48
C SER A 18 -14.86 7.51 -10.23
N GLU A 19 -15.56 7.92 -9.17
CA GLU A 19 -15.70 9.32 -8.77
C GLU A 19 -14.42 9.84 -8.09
N LEU A 20 -13.56 8.95 -7.57
CA LEU A 20 -12.25 9.32 -7.01
C LEU A 20 -11.30 9.90 -8.08
N TYR A 21 -11.51 9.56 -9.35
CA TYR A 21 -10.73 10.07 -10.48
C TYR A 21 -11.18 11.47 -10.95
N ASP A 22 -12.19 12.06 -10.31
CA ASP A 22 -12.61 13.42 -10.57
C ASP A 22 -11.51 14.43 -10.21
N GLN A 23 -11.43 15.55 -10.94
CA GLN A 23 -10.43 16.58 -10.70
C GLN A 23 -10.49 17.14 -9.28
N SER A 24 -11.68 17.23 -8.68
CA SER A 24 -11.83 17.68 -7.29
C SER A 24 -11.26 16.70 -6.27
N ARG A 25 -11.20 15.41 -6.59
CA ARG A 25 -10.77 14.34 -5.68
C ARG A 25 -9.35 13.87 -5.95
N LYS A 26 -8.60 14.57 -6.80
CA LYS A 26 -7.19 14.26 -7.11
C LYS A 26 -6.31 14.15 -5.86
N ALA A 27 -6.57 14.96 -4.83
CA ALA A 27 -5.88 14.88 -3.55
C ALA A 27 -6.14 13.54 -2.83
N GLU A 28 -7.40 13.10 -2.87
CA GLU A 28 -7.88 11.86 -2.26
C GLU A 28 -7.38 10.62 -3.04
N LEU A 29 -7.37 10.70 -4.38
CA LEU A 29 -6.74 9.73 -5.28
C LEU A 29 -5.25 9.58 -4.98
N THR A 30 -4.53 10.70 -4.86
CA THR A 30 -3.09 10.70 -4.56
C THR A 30 -2.83 10.08 -3.18
N ALA A 31 -3.67 10.40 -2.19
CA ALA A 31 -3.58 9.81 -0.87
C ALA A 31 -3.80 8.29 -0.89
N CYS A 32 -4.80 7.80 -1.63
CA CYS A 32 -5.06 6.36 -1.76
C CYS A 32 -3.92 5.63 -2.46
N LEU A 33 -3.39 6.20 -3.55
CA LEU A 33 -2.23 5.64 -4.27
C LEU A 33 -0.99 5.58 -3.38
N GLN A 34 -0.73 6.65 -2.62
CA GLN A 34 0.41 6.70 -1.71
C GLN A 34 0.25 5.71 -0.56
N GLN A 35 -0.94 5.61 0.02
CA GLN A 35 -1.26 4.64 1.07
C GLN A 35 -1.13 3.19 0.56
N GLN A 36 -1.58 2.91 -0.66
CA GLN A 36 -1.43 1.60 -1.30
C GLN A 36 0.05 1.26 -1.53
N ALA A 37 0.84 2.22 -2.05
CA ALA A 37 2.27 2.04 -2.30
C ALA A 37 3.05 1.82 -1.00
N SER A 38 2.80 2.63 0.04
CA SER A 38 3.42 2.47 1.35
C SER A 38 3.04 1.14 2.01
N ALA A 39 1.78 0.70 1.88
CA ALA A 39 1.34 -0.57 2.40
C ALA A 39 1.99 -1.76 1.67
N LYS A 40 2.07 -1.72 0.33
CA LYS A 40 2.79 -2.72 -0.48
C LYS A 40 4.27 -2.76 -0.14
N SER A 41 4.93 -1.60 -0.12
CA SER A 41 6.35 -1.51 0.24
C SER A 41 6.60 -2.05 1.65
N GLY A 42 5.79 -1.67 2.64
CA GLY A 42 5.92 -2.19 4.00
C GLY A 42 5.66 -3.70 4.10
N LEU A 43 4.76 -4.27 3.30
CA LEU A 43 4.53 -5.72 3.25
C LEU A 43 5.73 -6.45 2.65
N GLU A 44 6.31 -5.91 1.58
CA GLU A 44 7.53 -6.42 0.96
C GLU A 44 8.72 -6.29 1.91
N GLU A 45 8.85 -5.18 2.64
CA GLU A 45 9.91 -4.94 3.62
C GLU A 45 9.77 -5.87 4.84
N VAL A 46 8.55 -6.13 5.31
CA VAL A 46 8.30 -7.13 6.38
C VAL A 46 8.62 -8.55 5.88
N ARG A 47 8.34 -8.86 4.60
CA ARG A 47 8.68 -10.15 3.99
C ARG A 47 10.19 -10.29 3.77
N ASN A 48 10.84 -9.25 3.29
CA ASN A 48 12.25 -9.21 2.92
C ASN A 48 13.17 -9.03 4.15
N GLY A 49 12.74 -8.26 5.16
CA GLY A 49 13.40 -8.16 6.46
C GLY A 49 13.38 -9.46 7.25
N MET A 50 12.45 -10.37 6.94
CA MET A 50 12.47 -11.75 7.42
C MET A 50 13.34 -12.68 6.55
N ALA A 51 13.55 -12.35 5.27
CA ALA A 51 14.37 -13.14 4.33
C ALA A 51 15.86 -12.73 4.31
N GLY A 52 16.21 -11.59 4.88
CA GLY A 52 17.58 -11.06 4.95
C GLY A 52 18.37 -11.57 6.16
N SER A 53 18.65 -12.88 6.22
CA SER A 53 19.86 -13.52 6.81
C SER A 53 19.64 -15.03 6.93
N PRO A 54 20.33 -15.85 6.10
CA PRO A 54 21.60 -16.39 6.55
C PRO A 54 22.62 -16.34 5.41
N GLY A 55 23.56 -15.40 5.49
CA GLY A 55 24.61 -15.24 4.49
C GLY A 55 25.82 -14.49 5.01
N ALA A 56 26.15 -14.68 6.28
CA ALA A 56 27.47 -14.39 6.82
C ALA A 56 28.09 -15.75 7.20
N ALA A 57 28.81 -16.36 6.26
CA ALA A 57 29.70 -17.48 6.47
C ALA A 57 30.86 -17.37 5.47
#